data_AF-A0A8J7XKK4-F1
#
_entry.id   AF-A0A8J7XKK4-F1
#
_cell.length_a   1.000
_cell.length_b   1.000
_cell.length_c   1.000
_cell.angle_alpha   90.00
_cell.angle_beta   90.00
_cell.angle_gamma   90.00
#
_symmetry.space_group_name_H-M   'P 1'
#
loop_
_entity.id
_entity.type
_entity.pdbx_description
1 polymer ?
#
loop_
_entity_poly.entity_id
_entity_poly.type
_entity_poly.pdbx_seq_one_letter_code
_entity_poly.pdbx_strand_id
1 'polypeptide(L)'
;MEQSRFLRPMGFGEILDASVRLYRSNFLILVIAQLPMALIYIITNLTSVYAGGTQTIPLVPTETTSLSGLTNLMMYLTMFLVLLIIQTAVVFPVTLAAETKIASESVLKHSPSLKEAYRFSLNNILKLGLTNIIMTVFLVIVMVIALIPFAVVFSIVAFTMFSSPLAGFTEMIVIGFVIAVPFLLIPAFFWTRWIAAFPIMVNEKQFFFDAINRSWNLVKGRTMVTFLVLLVVYLIPYILQGVTFLTLDSLYTARFSLTFGAGILTQAFLIPLVNCSRVAIYFELRSRKEGFDLERRVEQLSP
;
A
#
# COMPACT_ATOMS: atom_id res chain seq x y z
N MET A 1 2.72 -31.91 7.08
CA MET A 1 4.02 -31.23 7.27
C MET A 1 4.00 -29.73 6.92
N GLU A 2 3.00 -29.21 6.19
CA GLU A 2 2.94 -27.78 5.81
C GLU A 2 2.50 -26.82 6.94
N GLN A 3 1.71 -27.30 7.90
CA GLN A 3 1.16 -26.52 9.02
C GLN A 3 2.23 -26.00 9.98
N SER A 4 3.30 -26.77 10.19
CA SER A 4 4.31 -26.46 11.20
C SER A 4 5.16 -25.24 10.85
N ARG A 5 5.14 -24.78 9.58
CA ARG A 5 6.02 -23.67 9.16
C ARG A 5 5.42 -22.29 9.42
N PHE A 6 4.11 -22.12 9.23
CA PHE A 6 3.40 -20.88 9.57
C PHE A 6 3.16 -20.73 11.07
N LEU A 7 3.16 -21.85 11.80
CA LEU A 7 2.98 -21.90 13.24
C LEU A 7 4.29 -21.78 14.02
N ARG A 8 5.45 -21.95 13.37
CA ARG A 8 6.75 -21.77 14.02
C ARG A 8 7.35 -20.39 13.73
N PRO A 9 8.28 -19.91 14.57
CA PRO A 9 9.02 -18.68 14.31
C PRO A 9 9.77 -18.71 12.97
N MET A 10 9.41 -17.82 12.02
CA MET A 10 10.00 -17.79 10.66
C MET A 10 11.16 -16.79 10.51
N GLY A 11 12.19 -17.18 9.77
CA GLY A 11 13.27 -16.28 9.32
C GLY A 11 12.83 -15.31 8.20
N PHE A 12 13.67 -14.34 7.83
CA PHE A 12 13.37 -13.36 6.76
C PHE A 12 12.98 -14.04 5.43
N GLY A 13 13.83 -14.93 4.92
CA GLY A 13 13.57 -15.64 3.67
C GLY A 13 12.38 -16.59 3.75
N GLU A 14 12.11 -17.15 4.93
CA GLU A 14 10.96 -18.04 5.13
C GLU A 14 9.63 -17.26 5.06
N ILE A 15 9.59 -16.01 5.53
CA ILE A 15 8.39 -15.16 5.40
C ILE A 15 8.11 -14.85 3.93
N LEU A 16 9.14 -14.51 3.15
CA LEU A 16 8.99 -14.23 1.72
C LEU A 16 8.50 -15.49 0.97
N ASP A 17 9.14 -16.62 1.23
CA ASP A 17 8.80 -17.93 0.66
C ASP A 17 7.38 -18.37 1.06
N ALA A 18 6.97 -18.11 2.31
CA ALA A 18 5.61 -18.32 2.79
C ALA A 18 4.59 -17.42 2.09
N SER A 19 4.93 -16.15 1.83
CA SER A 19 4.08 -15.19 1.12
C SER A 19 3.83 -15.62 -0.32
N VAL A 20 4.90 -16.01 -1.03
CA VAL A 20 4.82 -16.50 -2.42
C VAL A 20 4.04 -17.80 -2.51
N ARG A 21 4.21 -18.71 -1.55
CA ARG A 21 3.40 -19.93 -1.49
C ARG A 21 1.92 -19.63 -1.31
N LEU A 22 1.57 -18.79 -0.34
CA LEU A 22 0.18 -18.44 -0.04
C LEU A 22 -0.51 -17.76 -1.23
N TYR A 23 0.24 -16.94 -1.96
CA TYR A 23 -0.18 -16.35 -3.21
C TYR A 23 -0.40 -17.41 -4.30
N ARG A 24 0.56 -18.32 -4.51
CA ARG A 24 0.47 -19.35 -5.56
C ARG A 24 -0.65 -20.37 -5.31
N SER A 25 -0.86 -20.77 -4.06
CA SER A 25 -1.93 -21.72 -3.70
C SER A 25 -3.33 -21.15 -3.92
N ASN A 26 -3.48 -19.83 -3.85
CA ASN A 26 -4.76 -19.13 -3.94
C ASN A 26 -4.80 -18.11 -5.08
N PHE A 27 -3.95 -18.28 -6.10
CA PHE A 27 -3.69 -17.25 -7.11
C PHE A 27 -4.98 -16.72 -7.74
N LEU A 28 -5.81 -17.62 -8.26
CA LEU A 28 -7.01 -17.22 -9.00
C LEU A 28 -8.02 -16.49 -8.11
N ILE A 29 -8.26 -17.01 -6.90
CA ILE A 29 -9.27 -16.42 -5.99
C ILE A 29 -8.80 -15.06 -5.44
N LEU A 30 -7.50 -14.88 -5.22
CA LEU A 30 -6.90 -13.61 -4.82
C LEU A 30 -6.94 -12.58 -5.95
N VAL A 31 -6.59 -12.95 -7.18
CA VAL A 31 -6.68 -12.07 -8.34
C VAL A 31 -8.13 -11.64 -8.59
N ILE A 32 -9.10 -12.55 -8.46
CA ILE A 32 -10.53 -12.22 -8.58
C ILE A 32 -10.96 -11.29 -7.43
N ALA A 33 -10.49 -11.52 -6.21
CA ALA A 33 -10.75 -10.63 -5.06
C ALA A 33 -10.13 -9.23 -5.23
N GLN A 34 -9.15 -9.07 -6.11
CA GLN A 34 -8.52 -7.78 -6.37
C GLN A 34 -9.21 -6.97 -7.48
N LEU A 35 -10.14 -7.59 -8.23
CA LEU A 35 -10.80 -6.95 -9.38
C LEU A 35 -11.46 -5.61 -9.07
N PRO A 36 -12.20 -5.40 -7.95
CA PRO A 36 -12.78 -4.10 -7.65
C PRO A 36 -11.72 -2.99 -7.53
N MET A 37 -10.53 -3.32 -7.00
CA MET A 37 -9.42 -2.39 -6.89
C MET A 37 -8.77 -2.09 -8.25
N ALA A 38 -8.67 -3.08 -9.13
CA ALA A 38 -8.20 -2.87 -10.50
C ALA A 38 -9.18 -2.01 -11.32
N LEU A 39 -10.49 -2.22 -11.15
CA LEU A 39 -11.53 -1.43 -11.81
C LEU A 39 -11.53 0.02 -11.36
N ILE A 40 -11.45 0.29 -10.05
CA ILE A 40 -11.37 1.68 -9.57
C ILE A 40 -10.07 2.36 -10.06
N TYR A 41 -8.96 1.63 -10.12
CA TYR A 41 -7.70 2.15 -10.68
C TYR A 41 -7.86 2.56 -12.15
N ILE A 42 -8.53 1.74 -12.96
CA ILE A 42 -8.84 2.07 -14.36
C ILE A 42 -9.68 3.35 -14.44
N ILE A 43 -10.77 3.43 -13.67
CA ILE A 43 -11.68 4.58 -13.69
C ILE A 43 -10.95 5.88 -13.30
N THR A 44 -10.13 5.84 -12.24
CA THR A 44 -9.37 7.00 -11.77
C THR A 44 -8.39 7.49 -12.85
N ASN A 45 -7.65 6.58 -13.50
CA ASN A 45 -6.70 6.96 -14.54
C ASN A 45 -7.39 7.47 -15.82
N LEU A 46 -8.52 6.88 -16.23
CA LEU A 46 -9.30 7.38 -17.36
C LEU A 46 -9.86 8.78 -17.10
N THR A 47 -10.28 9.05 -15.86
CA THR A 47 -10.72 10.38 -15.44
C THR A 47 -9.59 11.40 -15.54
N SER A 48 -8.38 11.03 -15.13
CA SER A 48 -7.18 11.88 -15.26
C SER A 48 -6.81 12.17 -16.72
N VAL A 49 -6.93 11.20 -17.63
CA VAL A 49 -6.72 11.43 -19.08
C VAL A 49 -7.77 12.37 -19.65
N TYR A 50 -9.05 12.12 -19.33
CA TYR A 50 -10.15 12.94 -19.80
C TYR A 50 -10.01 14.40 -19.36
N ALA A 51 -9.62 14.64 -18.10
CA ALA A 51 -9.47 15.98 -17.57
C ALA A 51 -8.16 16.67 -17.96
N GLY A 52 -7.08 15.90 -18.16
CA GLY A 52 -5.79 16.44 -18.56
C GLY A 52 -5.78 16.95 -20.00
N GLY A 53 -6.68 16.46 -20.86
CA GLY A 53 -6.60 16.64 -22.31
C GLY A 53 -5.29 16.06 -22.89
N THR A 54 -5.13 16.05 -24.20
CA THR A 54 -3.79 15.91 -24.77
C THR A 54 -3.00 17.16 -24.39
N GLN A 55 -2.21 17.11 -23.34
CA GLN A 55 -1.36 18.24 -22.95
C GLN A 55 -0.27 18.46 -24.00
N THR A 56 -0.61 19.18 -25.06
CA THR A 56 0.38 19.92 -25.83
C THR A 56 0.79 21.09 -24.95
N ILE A 57 1.98 21.05 -24.35
CA ILE A 57 2.57 22.20 -23.66
C ILE A 57 2.56 23.36 -24.66
N PRO A 58 1.74 24.40 -24.48
CA PRO A 58 1.77 25.52 -25.40
C PRO A 58 3.10 26.23 -25.19
N LEU A 59 3.94 26.29 -26.22
CA LEU A 59 5.18 27.07 -26.25
C LEU A 59 4.93 28.60 -26.15
N VAL A 60 3.65 28.99 -26.06
CA VAL A 60 3.19 30.36 -25.84
C VAL A 60 2.35 30.36 -24.56
N PRO A 61 2.73 31.10 -23.50
CA PRO A 61 1.88 31.28 -22.34
C PRO A 61 0.68 32.13 -22.75
N THR A 62 -0.41 31.49 -23.18
CA THR A 62 -1.67 32.20 -23.38
C THR A 62 -2.28 32.45 -22.00
N GLU A 63 -1.98 33.62 -21.43
CA GLU A 63 -2.53 34.12 -20.18
C GLU A 63 -4.02 34.49 -20.30
N THR A 64 -4.85 33.52 -20.64
CA THR A 64 -6.28 33.64 -20.42
C THR A 64 -6.75 32.35 -19.75
N THR A 65 -6.60 32.28 -18.43
CA THR A 65 -7.43 31.39 -17.61
C THR A 65 -8.88 31.84 -17.79
N SER A 66 -9.52 31.34 -18.84
CA SER A 66 -10.93 31.56 -19.09
C SER A 66 -11.72 30.97 -17.92
N LEU A 67 -12.87 31.57 -17.60
CA LEU A 67 -13.77 31.06 -16.56
C LEU A 67 -14.16 29.59 -16.80
N SER A 68 -14.20 29.17 -18.07
CA SER A 68 -14.40 27.78 -18.49
C SER A 68 -13.25 26.84 -18.06
N GLY A 69 -11.99 27.29 -18.14
CA GLY A 69 -10.83 26.53 -17.68
C GLY A 69 -10.85 26.28 -16.16
N LEU A 70 -11.19 27.31 -15.38
CA LEU A 70 -11.33 27.18 -13.92
C LEU A 70 -12.49 26.24 -13.54
N THR A 71 -13.60 26.31 -14.27
CA THR A 71 -14.76 25.43 -14.05
C THR A 71 -14.42 23.96 -14.34
N ASN A 72 -13.73 23.68 -15.44
CA ASN A 72 -13.28 22.33 -15.78
C ASN A 72 -12.30 21.76 -14.75
N LEU A 73 -11.35 22.59 -14.28
CA LEU A 73 -10.41 22.20 -13.23
C LEU A 73 -11.14 21.87 -11.92
N MET A 74 -12.08 22.72 -11.49
CA MET A 74 -12.87 22.50 -10.27
C MET A 74 -13.71 21.22 -10.37
N MET A 75 -14.32 20.95 -11.53
CA MET A 75 -15.06 19.72 -11.79
C MET A 75 -14.16 18.49 -11.69
N TYR A 76 -12.97 18.54 -12.30
CA TYR A 76 -11.99 17.45 -12.20
C TYR A 76 -11.53 17.20 -10.77
N LEU A 77 -11.14 18.25 -10.05
CA LEU A 77 -10.69 18.14 -8.66
C LEU A 77 -11.79 17.55 -7.78
N THR A 78 -13.04 17.99 -7.99
CA THR A 78 -14.20 17.44 -7.27
C THR A 78 -14.39 15.96 -7.58
N MET A 79 -14.37 15.57 -8.85
CA MET A 79 -14.51 14.17 -9.26
C MET A 79 -13.37 13.29 -8.74
N PHE A 80 -12.13 13.78 -8.82
CA PHE A 80 -10.95 13.11 -8.29
C PHE A 80 -11.05 12.90 -6.77
N LEU A 81 -11.46 13.93 -6.02
CA LEU A 81 -11.66 13.83 -4.58
C LEU A 81 -12.75 12.82 -4.21
N VAL A 82 -13.87 12.81 -4.95
CA VAL A 82 -14.95 11.82 -4.73
C VAL A 82 -14.44 10.40 -4.98
N LEU A 83 -13.74 10.17 -6.10
CA LEU A 83 -13.15 8.85 -6.40
C LEU A 83 -12.11 8.44 -5.36
N LEU A 84 -11.27 9.37 -4.91
CA LEU A 84 -10.26 9.13 -3.87
C LEU A 84 -10.90 8.72 -2.54
N ILE A 85 -11.98 9.40 -2.14
CA ILE A 85 -12.73 9.08 -0.92
C ILE A 85 -13.37 7.70 -1.05
N ILE A 86 -14.05 7.40 -2.15
CA ILE A 86 -14.66 6.09 -2.40
C ILE A 86 -13.59 4.99 -2.37
N GLN A 87 -12.47 5.22 -3.05
CA GLN A 87 -11.36 4.27 -3.10
C GLN A 87 -10.79 4.01 -1.71
N THR A 88 -10.52 5.05 -0.93
CA THR A 88 -9.85 4.95 0.38
C THR A 88 -10.79 4.48 1.49
N ALA A 89 -12.04 4.94 1.51
CA ALA A 89 -12.99 4.62 2.57
C ALA A 89 -13.70 3.28 2.35
N VAL A 90 -13.86 2.85 1.09
CA VAL A 90 -14.71 1.71 0.73
C VAL A 90 -13.92 0.63 0.00
N VAL A 91 -13.42 0.92 -1.20
CA VAL A 91 -12.88 -0.12 -2.10
C VAL A 91 -11.64 -0.78 -1.52
N PHE A 92 -10.67 0.03 -1.06
CA PHE A 92 -9.41 -0.43 -0.49
C PHE A 92 -9.61 -1.31 0.76
N PRO A 93 -10.31 -0.86 1.83
CA PRO A 93 -10.46 -1.66 3.04
C PRO A 93 -11.29 -2.93 2.82
N VAL A 94 -12.31 -2.91 1.96
CA VAL A 94 -13.12 -4.10 1.64
C VAL A 94 -12.30 -5.16 0.92
N THR A 95 -11.54 -4.73 -0.10
CA THR A 95 -10.69 -5.62 -0.91
C THR A 95 -9.57 -6.21 -0.07
N LEU A 96 -8.86 -5.36 0.69
CA LEU A 96 -7.77 -5.81 1.54
C LEU A 96 -8.24 -6.78 2.64
N ALA A 97 -9.42 -6.54 3.24
CA ALA A 97 -10.00 -7.47 4.22
C ALA A 97 -10.42 -8.79 3.59
N ALA A 98 -10.97 -8.77 2.35
CA ALA A 98 -11.37 -9.98 1.65
C ALA A 98 -10.15 -10.85 1.32
N GLU A 99 -9.09 -10.26 0.77
CA GLU A 99 -7.84 -10.98 0.50
C GLU A 99 -7.18 -11.51 1.77
N THR A 100 -7.15 -10.68 2.81
CA THR A 100 -6.63 -11.08 4.13
C THR A 100 -7.40 -12.28 4.67
N LYS A 101 -8.73 -12.32 4.48
CA LYS A 101 -9.57 -13.45 4.89
C LYS A 101 -9.28 -14.71 4.09
N ILE A 102 -9.23 -14.62 2.77
CA ILE A 102 -8.86 -15.75 1.89
C ILE A 102 -7.50 -16.33 2.30
N ALA A 103 -6.50 -15.45 2.43
CA ALA A 103 -5.14 -15.82 2.80
C ALA A 103 -5.08 -16.41 4.22
N SER A 104 -5.84 -15.86 5.18
CA SER A 104 -5.88 -16.39 6.54
C SER A 104 -6.58 -17.75 6.61
N GLU A 105 -7.71 -17.93 5.93
CA GLU A 105 -8.42 -19.22 5.83
C GLU A 105 -7.53 -20.32 5.26
N SER A 106 -6.75 -20.00 4.22
CA SER A 106 -5.79 -20.93 3.64
C SER A 106 -4.70 -21.35 4.64
N VAL A 107 -4.18 -20.43 5.45
CA VAL A 107 -3.23 -20.77 6.54
C VAL A 107 -3.90 -21.64 7.61
N LEU A 108 -5.17 -21.39 7.92
CA LEU A 108 -5.95 -22.11 8.92
C LEU A 108 -6.57 -23.43 8.43
N LYS A 109 -6.31 -23.84 7.17
CA LYS A 109 -6.87 -25.02 6.50
C LYS A 109 -8.39 -25.01 6.25
N HIS A 110 -9.01 -23.83 6.23
CA HIS A 110 -10.37 -23.71 5.70
C HIS A 110 -10.32 -23.59 4.19
N SER A 111 -11.33 -24.11 3.48
CA SER A 111 -11.47 -23.92 2.03
C SER A 111 -11.75 -22.44 1.75
N PRO A 112 -10.82 -21.70 1.13
CA PRO A 112 -10.99 -20.25 0.96
C PRO A 112 -12.16 -19.97 0.03
N SER A 113 -13.09 -19.13 0.48
CA SER A 113 -14.31 -18.80 -0.26
C SER A 113 -14.41 -17.31 -0.54
N LEU A 114 -14.44 -16.94 -1.83
CA LEU A 114 -14.54 -15.55 -2.28
C LEU A 114 -15.83 -14.88 -1.78
N LYS A 115 -16.94 -15.63 -1.83
CA LYS A 115 -18.25 -15.15 -1.38
C LYS A 115 -18.24 -14.86 0.11
N GLU A 116 -17.65 -15.73 0.92
CA GLU A 116 -17.59 -15.54 2.37
C GLU A 116 -16.61 -14.42 2.76
N ALA A 117 -15.52 -14.28 2.00
CA ALA A 117 -14.57 -13.19 2.15
C ALA A 117 -15.24 -11.83 1.97
N TYR A 118 -15.91 -11.61 0.84
CA TYR A 118 -16.63 -10.37 0.59
C TYR A 118 -17.85 -10.18 1.46
N ARG A 119 -18.60 -11.24 1.79
CA ARG A 119 -19.73 -11.14 2.73
C ARG A 119 -19.25 -10.61 4.08
N PHE A 120 -18.11 -11.09 4.57
CA PHE A 120 -17.52 -10.55 5.79
C PHE A 120 -17.09 -9.08 5.62
N SER A 121 -16.38 -8.75 4.54
CA SER A 121 -15.90 -7.38 4.31
C SER A 121 -17.04 -6.37 4.15
N LEU A 122 -18.09 -6.72 3.42
CA LEU A 122 -19.26 -5.85 3.19
C LEU A 122 -20.11 -5.69 4.46
N ASN A 123 -20.28 -6.75 5.26
CA ASN A 123 -20.98 -6.65 6.55
C ASN A 123 -20.25 -5.76 7.56
N ASN A 124 -18.93 -5.61 7.41
CA ASN A 124 -18.10 -4.81 8.31
C ASN A 124 -17.55 -3.55 7.62
N ILE A 125 -18.14 -3.11 6.50
CA ILE A 125 -17.62 -2.04 5.65
C ILE A 125 -17.35 -0.75 6.42
N LEU A 126 -18.26 -0.36 7.32
CA LEU A 126 -18.11 0.83 8.14
C LEU A 126 -16.95 0.69 9.12
N LYS A 127 -16.82 -0.47 9.79
CA LYS A 127 -15.76 -0.70 10.77
C LYS A 127 -14.39 -0.76 10.10
N LEU A 128 -14.28 -1.47 8.98
CA LEU A 128 -13.06 -1.57 8.18
C LEU A 128 -12.68 -0.21 7.57
N GLY A 129 -13.65 0.50 7.00
CA GLY A 129 -13.48 1.82 6.40
C GLY A 129 -13.03 2.86 7.41
N LEU A 130 -13.72 2.97 8.56
CA LEU A 130 -13.35 3.90 9.62
C LEU A 130 -11.97 3.59 10.21
N THR A 131 -11.65 2.31 10.44
CA THR A 131 -10.29 1.93 10.90
C THR A 131 -9.24 2.34 9.88
N ASN A 132 -9.48 2.13 8.58
CA ASN A 132 -8.58 2.55 7.52
C ASN A 132 -8.46 4.08 7.42
N ILE A 133 -9.55 4.82 7.58
CA ILE A 133 -9.54 6.29 7.60
C ILE A 133 -8.72 6.80 8.77
N ILE A 134 -8.90 6.27 9.98
CA ILE A 134 -8.13 6.66 11.17
C ILE A 134 -6.62 6.45 10.90
N MET A 135 -6.23 5.27 10.39
CA MET A 135 -4.84 5.00 10.05
C MET A 135 -4.32 5.93 8.94
N THR A 136 -5.10 6.15 7.89
CA THR A 136 -4.68 6.97 6.74
C THR A 136 -4.54 8.43 7.13
N VAL A 137 -5.52 9.01 7.85
CA VAL A 137 -5.47 10.40 8.32
C VAL A 137 -4.29 10.59 9.27
N PHE A 138 -4.04 9.67 10.19
CA PHE A 138 -2.88 9.75 11.05
C PHE A 138 -1.56 9.71 10.26
N LEU A 139 -1.43 8.80 9.29
CA LEU A 139 -0.23 8.73 8.45
C LEU A 139 -0.05 9.99 7.61
N VAL A 140 -1.13 10.58 7.09
CA VAL A 140 -1.10 11.86 6.37
C VAL A 140 -0.64 12.99 7.29
N ILE A 141 -1.15 13.07 8.52
CA ILE A 141 -0.71 14.07 9.51
C ILE A 141 0.79 13.91 9.80
N VAL A 142 1.25 12.68 10.06
CA VAL A 142 2.67 12.40 10.28
C VAL A 142 3.52 12.77 9.06
N MET A 143 3.05 12.43 7.85
CA MET A 143 3.72 12.77 6.61
C MET A 143 3.82 14.28 6.42
N VAL A 144 2.73 15.03 6.62
CA VAL A 144 2.72 16.50 6.50
C VAL A 144 3.66 17.13 7.52
N ILE A 145 3.63 16.68 8.78
CA ILE A 145 4.54 17.17 9.83
C ILE A 145 6.00 16.87 9.47
N ALA A 146 6.31 15.68 8.92
CA ALA A 146 7.64 15.32 8.47
C ALA A 146 8.09 16.11 7.23
N LEU A 147 7.15 16.49 6.36
CA LEU A 147 7.43 17.25 5.14
C LEU A 147 7.72 18.73 5.38
N ILE A 148 7.21 19.34 6.45
CA ILE A 148 7.48 20.76 6.78
C ILE A 148 8.99 21.05 6.90
N PRO A 149 9.74 20.38 7.80
CA PRO A 149 11.19 20.62 7.92
C PRO A 149 11.94 20.18 6.66
N PHE A 150 11.51 19.10 5.99
CA PHE A 150 12.07 18.69 4.71
C PHE A 150 11.94 19.79 3.66
N ALA A 151 10.76 20.41 3.52
CA ALA A 151 10.50 21.48 2.57
C ALA A 151 11.31 22.74 2.88
N VAL A 152 11.49 23.09 4.16
CA VAL A 152 12.37 24.20 4.58
C VAL A 152 13.80 23.95 4.15
N VAL A 153 14.35 22.77 4.48
CA VAL A 153 15.72 22.43 4.12
C VAL A 153 15.91 22.34 2.61
N PHE A 154 14.96 21.72 1.91
CA PHE A 154 14.95 21.66 0.45
C PHE A 154 14.90 23.05 -0.18
N SER A 155 14.12 23.99 0.37
CA SER A 155 14.04 25.37 -0.13
C SER A 155 15.34 26.14 0.08
N ILE A 156 16.03 25.94 1.20
CA ILE A 156 17.34 26.53 1.46
C ILE A 156 18.37 26.03 0.43
N VAL A 157 18.41 24.72 0.19
CA VAL A 157 19.30 24.13 -0.82
C VAL A 157 18.94 24.62 -2.22
N ALA A 158 17.66 24.62 -2.59
CA ALA A 158 17.23 25.12 -3.89
C ALA A 158 17.62 26.60 -4.11
N PHE A 159 17.61 27.41 -3.04
CA PHE A 159 18.08 28.80 -3.10
C PHE A 159 19.61 28.91 -3.30
N THR A 160 20.43 28.06 -2.68
CA THR A 160 21.89 28.05 -2.92
C THR A 160 22.26 27.56 -4.32
N MET A 161 21.44 26.70 -4.92
CA MET A 161 21.60 26.28 -6.32
C MET A 161 21.39 27.46 -7.29
N PHE A 162 20.42 28.34 -7.01
CA PHE A 162 20.16 29.52 -7.85
C PHE A 162 21.33 30.49 -7.84
N SER A 163 22.06 30.60 -6.72
CA SER A 163 23.22 31.48 -6.60
C SER A 163 24.52 30.87 -7.14
N SER A 164 24.67 29.54 -7.12
CA SER A 164 25.89 28.87 -7.63
C SER A 164 25.62 27.44 -8.19
N PRO A 165 25.42 27.30 -9.51
CA PRO A 165 24.95 26.03 -10.09
C PRO A 165 25.88 24.82 -9.89
N LEU A 166 27.20 24.99 -9.96
CA LEU A 166 28.16 23.87 -9.81
C LEU A 166 28.32 23.40 -8.35
N ALA A 167 28.20 24.30 -7.36
CA ALA A 167 28.22 23.91 -5.95
C ALA A 167 26.91 23.22 -5.54
N GLY A 168 25.79 23.67 -6.11
CA GLY A 168 24.45 23.17 -5.83
C GLY A 168 24.22 21.68 -6.12
N PHE A 169 24.86 21.10 -7.15
CA PHE A 169 24.68 19.67 -7.48
C PHE A 169 25.26 18.73 -6.41
N THR A 170 26.43 19.07 -5.87
CA THR A 170 27.09 18.24 -4.83
C THR A 170 26.32 18.34 -3.51
N GLU A 171 25.85 19.55 -3.19
CA GLU A 171 25.00 19.82 -2.02
C GLU A 171 23.65 19.10 -2.10
N MET A 172 23.02 19.05 -3.28
CA MET A 172 21.73 18.38 -3.48
C MET A 172 21.80 16.87 -3.26
N ILE A 173 22.88 16.20 -3.71
CA ILE A 173 23.02 14.75 -3.52
C ILE A 173 23.22 14.43 -2.04
N VAL A 174 24.13 15.15 -1.36
CA VAL A 174 24.44 14.89 0.05
C VAL A 174 23.27 15.27 0.95
N ILE A 175 22.71 16.47 0.77
CA ILE A 175 21.62 16.97 1.62
C ILE A 175 20.31 16.26 1.27
N GLY A 176 20.03 16.04 -0.02
CA GLY A 176 18.86 15.29 -0.48
C GLY A 176 18.84 13.86 0.05
N PHE A 177 19.93 13.10 -0.04
CA PHE A 177 19.93 11.73 0.50
C PHE A 177 19.98 11.69 2.03
N VAL A 178 20.85 12.47 2.67
CA VAL A 178 21.04 12.40 4.13
C VAL A 178 19.81 12.92 4.88
N ILE A 179 19.07 13.87 4.30
CA ILE A 179 17.91 14.50 4.96
C ILE A 179 16.59 13.90 4.48
N ALA A 180 16.40 13.61 3.18
CA ALA A 180 15.13 13.02 2.73
C ALA A 180 14.91 11.62 3.31
N VAL A 181 15.97 10.81 3.45
CA VAL A 181 15.85 9.42 3.91
C VAL A 181 15.25 9.36 5.33
N PRO A 182 15.78 10.06 6.35
CA PRO A 182 15.14 10.10 7.67
C PRO A 182 13.67 10.54 7.63
N PHE A 183 13.33 11.56 6.83
CA PHE A 183 11.95 12.05 6.72
C PHE A 183 11.00 11.03 6.10
N LEU A 184 11.48 10.22 5.15
CA LEU A 184 10.70 9.11 4.58
C LEU A 184 10.61 7.90 5.54
N LEU A 185 11.63 7.69 6.38
CA LEU A 185 11.63 6.58 7.35
C LEU A 185 10.62 6.78 8.48
N ILE A 186 10.28 8.01 8.87
CA ILE A 186 9.28 8.30 9.91
C ILE A 186 7.90 7.71 9.57
N PRO A 187 7.23 8.10 8.46
CA PRO A 187 5.94 7.53 8.09
C PRO A 187 6.05 6.03 7.79
N ALA A 188 7.16 5.58 7.20
CA ALA A 188 7.40 4.16 6.97
C ALA A 188 7.46 3.33 8.26
N PHE A 189 8.02 3.90 9.33
CA PHE A 189 8.05 3.28 10.65
C PHE A 189 6.64 3.07 11.21
N PHE A 190 5.79 4.11 11.20
CA PHE A 190 4.40 4.00 11.67
C PHE A 190 3.59 3.03 10.80
N TRP A 191 3.76 3.10 9.49
CA TRP A 191 3.08 2.20 8.56
C TRP A 191 3.45 0.73 8.80
N THR A 192 4.73 0.44 9.03
CA THR A 192 5.20 -0.92 9.36
C THR A 192 4.55 -1.43 10.65
N ARG A 193 4.35 -0.57 11.64
CA ARG A 193 3.72 -0.94 12.92
C ARG A 193 2.26 -1.31 12.80
N TRP A 194 1.60 -0.90 11.72
CA TRP A 194 0.18 -1.15 11.50
C TRP A 194 -0.08 -2.22 10.44
N ILE A 195 0.97 -2.87 9.92
CA ILE A 195 0.83 -3.85 8.84
C ILE A 195 -0.12 -5.02 9.19
N ALA A 196 -0.16 -5.42 10.46
CA ALA A 196 -0.99 -6.52 10.95
C ALA A 196 -2.43 -6.10 11.29
N ALA A 197 -2.82 -4.84 11.11
CA ALA A 197 -4.14 -4.35 11.51
C ALA A 197 -5.28 -5.05 10.76
N PHE A 198 -5.12 -5.29 9.45
CA PHE A 198 -6.12 -6.02 8.66
C PHE A 198 -6.22 -7.50 9.05
N PRO A 199 -5.10 -8.26 9.17
CA PRO A 199 -5.13 -9.61 9.73
C PRO A 199 -5.81 -9.69 11.09
N ILE A 200 -5.60 -8.72 11.99
CA ILE A 200 -6.27 -8.64 13.29
C ILE A 200 -7.77 -8.39 13.13
N MET A 201 -8.19 -7.45 12.29
CA MET A 201 -9.61 -7.17 12.04
C MET A 201 -10.36 -8.41 11.52
N VAL A 202 -9.71 -9.21 10.69
CA VAL A 202 -10.28 -10.43 10.12
C VAL A 202 -10.28 -11.59 11.11
N ASN A 203 -9.13 -11.88 11.73
CA ASN A 203 -8.94 -13.09 12.53
C ASN A 203 -9.35 -12.92 14.00
N GLU A 204 -9.20 -11.72 14.56
CA GLU A 204 -9.50 -11.41 15.97
C GLU A 204 -10.79 -10.60 16.13
N LYS A 205 -11.41 -10.13 15.03
CA LYS A 205 -12.65 -9.33 15.00
C LYS A 205 -12.59 -8.07 15.88
N GLN A 206 -11.39 -7.54 16.09
CA GLN A 206 -11.14 -6.25 16.75
C GLN A 206 -11.11 -5.14 15.69
N PHE A 207 -11.59 -3.93 16.02
CA PHE A 207 -11.68 -2.82 15.07
C PHE A 207 -11.18 -1.51 15.68
N PHE A 208 -11.05 -0.47 14.87
CA PHE A 208 -10.65 0.87 15.30
C PHE A 208 -9.30 0.88 16.05
N PHE A 209 -9.23 1.57 17.19
CA PHE A 209 -8.02 1.70 17.99
C PHE A 209 -7.56 0.36 18.59
N ASP A 210 -8.48 -0.57 18.87
CA ASP A 210 -8.11 -1.88 19.43
C ASP A 210 -7.24 -2.66 18.43
N ALA A 211 -7.65 -2.70 17.17
CA ALA A 211 -6.88 -3.33 16.09
C ALA A 211 -5.51 -2.66 15.87
N ILE A 212 -5.47 -1.32 15.94
CA ILE A 212 -4.24 -0.53 15.74
C ILE A 212 -3.25 -0.77 16.89
N ASN A 213 -3.71 -0.70 18.13
CA ASN A 213 -2.89 -0.91 19.33
C ASN A 213 -2.39 -2.36 19.40
N ARG A 214 -3.26 -3.32 19.04
CA ARG A 214 -2.89 -4.73 18.94
C ARG A 214 -1.80 -4.94 17.89
N SER A 215 -1.94 -4.36 16.70
CA SER A 215 -0.95 -4.41 15.62
C SER A 215 0.41 -3.85 16.07
N TRP A 216 0.37 -2.70 16.76
CA TRP A 216 1.56 -2.07 17.33
C TRP A 216 2.29 -3.01 18.30
N ASN A 217 1.53 -3.63 19.22
CA ASN A 217 2.06 -4.54 20.20
C ASN A 217 2.62 -5.82 19.59
N LEU A 218 2.02 -6.33 18.51
CA LEU A 218 2.54 -7.49 17.77
C LEU A 218 3.83 -7.18 17.02
N VAL A 219 3.96 -6.01 16.38
CA VAL A 219 5.16 -5.64 15.61
C VAL A 219 6.31 -5.11 16.50
N LYS A 220 6.02 -4.66 17.73
CA LYS A 220 7.01 -4.12 18.67
C LYS A 220 8.16 -5.09 18.92
N GLY A 221 9.41 -4.65 18.74
CA GLY A 221 10.60 -5.47 18.92
C GLY A 221 11.11 -6.18 17.67
N ARG A 222 10.32 -6.21 16.57
CA ARG A 222 10.75 -6.79 15.29
C ARG A 222 10.52 -5.88 14.08
N THR A 223 10.32 -4.58 14.32
CA THR A 223 9.94 -3.59 13.30
C THR A 223 10.89 -3.55 12.12
N MET A 224 12.21 -3.64 12.34
CA MET A 224 13.19 -3.60 11.25
C MET A 224 13.07 -4.82 10.32
N VAL A 225 12.89 -6.02 10.87
CA VAL A 225 12.72 -7.23 10.03
C VAL A 225 11.41 -7.15 9.26
N THR A 226 10.31 -6.77 9.92
CA THR A 226 9.02 -6.56 9.27
C THR A 226 9.11 -5.51 8.16
N PHE A 227 9.78 -4.38 8.43
CA PHE A 227 10.01 -3.32 7.45
C PHE A 227 10.82 -3.84 6.26
N LEU A 228 11.93 -4.54 6.47
CA LEU A 228 12.77 -5.06 5.39
C LEU A 228 12.04 -6.08 4.51
N VAL A 229 11.24 -6.97 5.12
CA VAL A 229 10.43 -7.93 4.35
C VAL A 229 9.44 -7.18 3.48
N LEU A 230 8.71 -6.23 4.05
CA LEU A 230 7.75 -5.42 3.31
C LEU A 230 8.45 -4.58 2.24
N LEU A 231 9.58 -3.96 2.54
CA LEU A 231 10.35 -3.18 1.58
C LEU A 231 10.67 -4.02 0.34
N VAL A 232 11.17 -5.24 0.51
CA VAL A 232 11.46 -6.14 -0.63
C VAL A 232 10.19 -6.51 -1.40
N VAL A 233 9.10 -6.87 -0.71
CA VAL A 233 7.85 -7.27 -1.37
C VAL A 233 7.19 -6.11 -2.11
N TYR A 234 7.24 -4.90 -1.55
CA TYR A 234 6.70 -3.69 -2.18
C TYR A 234 7.59 -3.15 -3.30
N LEU A 235 8.90 -3.39 -3.27
CA LEU A 235 9.78 -2.98 -4.37
C LEU A 235 9.38 -3.64 -5.70
N ILE A 236 8.88 -4.88 -5.69
CA ILE A 236 8.50 -5.61 -6.91
C ILE A 236 7.50 -4.81 -7.77
N PRO A 237 6.31 -4.40 -7.26
CA PRO A 237 5.37 -3.60 -8.05
C PRO A 237 5.89 -2.20 -8.40
N TYR A 238 6.71 -1.59 -7.55
CA TYR A 238 7.25 -0.25 -7.83
C TYR A 238 8.37 -0.26 -8.88
N ILE A 239 9.17 -1.33 -8.96
CA ILE A 239 10.19 -1.49 -10.00
C ILE A 239 9.50 -1.63 -11.37
N LEU A 240 8.45 -2.46 -11.46
CA LEU A 240 7.71 -2.65 -12.72
C LEU A 240 7.13 -1.33 -13.23
N GLN A 241 6.54 -0.53 -12.34
CA GLN A 241 6.05 0.79 -12.71
C GLN A 241 7.19 1.79 -12.97
N GLY A 242 8.27 1.77 -12.20
CA GLY A 242 9.40 2.70 -12.35
C GLY A 242 10.10 2.56 -13.71
N VAL A 243 10.17 1.34 -14.27
CA VAL A 243 10.77 1.12 -15.60
C VAL A 243 10.01 1.87 -16.69
N THR A 244 8.69 2.05 -16.58
CA THR A 244 7.92 2.80 -17.59
C THR A 244 8.26 4.29 -17.59
N PHE A 245 8.74 4.83 -16.46
CA PHE A 245 9.19 6.22 -16.34
C PHE A 245 10.55 6.48 -16.99
N LEU A 246 11.33 5.44 -17.28
CA LEU A 246 12.63 5.55 -17.96
C LEU A 246 12.51 5.69 -19.48
N THR A 247 11.29 5.61 -20.03
CA THR A 247 11.04 5.79 -21.47
C THR A 247 11.13 7.26 -21.87
N LEU A 248 11.68 7.54 -23.06
CA LEU A 248 11.94 8.90 -23.55
C LEU A 248 10.64 9.72 -23.69
N ASP A 249 10.68 11.00 -23.28
CA ASP A 249 9.53 11.92 -23.25
C ASP A 249 8.91 12.22 -24.62
N SER A 250 9.65 12.00 -25.72
CA SER A 250 9.15 12.16 -27.09
C SER A 250 8.03 11.17 -27.45
N LEU A 251 7.74 10.19 -26.58
CA LEU A 251 6.71 9.18 -26.75
C LEU A 251 5.63 9.27 -25.67
N TYR A 252 5.20 10.48 -25.29
CA TYR A 252 4.23 10.72 -24.21
C TYR A 252 3.02 9.76 -24.22
N THR A 253 2.35 9.59 -25.36
CA THR A 253 1.19 8.68 -25.48
C THR A 253 1.58 7.22 -25.24
N ALA A 254 2.71 6.78 -25.77
CA ALA A 254 3.19 5.41 -25.54
C ALA A 254 3.62 5.20 -24.07
N ARG A 255 4.27 6.19 -23.44
CA ARG A 255 4.64 6.17 -22.03
C ARG A 255 3.41 6.11 -21.12
N PHE A 256 2.36 6.87 -21.44
CA PHE A 256 1.10 6.79 -20.73
C PHE A 256 0.50 5.39 -20.84
N SER A 257 0.34 4.86 -22.06
CA SER A 257 -0.21 3.51 -22.27
C SER A 257 0.59 2.42 -21.57
N LEU A 258 1.92 2.50 -21.61
CA LEU A 258 2.82 1.58 -20.91
C LEU A 258 2.67 1.67 -19.40
N THR A 259 2.69 2.89 -18.84
CA THR A 259 2.53 3.11 -17.39
C THR A 259 1.16 2.64 -16.90
N PHE A 260 0.11 2.95 -17.65
CA PHE A 260 -1.25 2.53 -17.34
C PHE A 260 -1.39 1.00 -17.40
N GLY A 261 -0.88 0.36 -18.45
CA GLY A 261 -0.86 -1.10 -18.58
C GLY A 261 -0.07 -1.78 -17.45
N ALA A 262 1.13 -1.30 -17.14
CA ALA A 262 1.94 -1.79 -16.02
C ALA A 262 1.24 -1.62 -14.67
N GLY A 263 0.52 -0.51 -14.49
CA GLY A 263 -0.30 -0.25 -13.31
C GLY A 263 -1.44 -1.25 -13.15
N ILE A 264 -2.17 -1.57 -14.22
CA ILE A 264 -3.23 -2.60 -14.20
C ILE A 264 -2.66 -3.96 -13.83
N LEU A 265 -1.55 -4.37 -14.46
CA LEU A 265 -0.88 -5.65 -14.15
C LEU A 265 -0.42 -5.70 -12.70
N THR A 266 0.14 -4.60 -12.21
CA THR A 266 0.57 -4.46 -10.82
C THR A 266 -0.61 -4.63 -9.87
N GLN A 267 -1.71 -3.90 -10.12
CA GLN A 267 -2.91 -3.96 -9.28
C GLN A 267 -3.51 -5.35 -9.29
N ALA A 268 -3.64 -6.00 -10.44
CA ALA A 268 -4.29 -7.30 -10.57
C ALA A 268 -3.44 -8.45 -10.00
N PHE A 269 -2.13 -8.46 -10.24
CA PHE A 269 -1.29 -9.62 -9.96
C PHE A 269 -0.33 -9.43 -8.79
N LEU A 270 0.27 -8.25 -8.62
CA LEU A 270 1.36 -8.06 -7.64
C LEU A 270 0.86 -7.61 -6.26
N ILE A 271 -0.23 -6.85 -6.21
CA ILE A 271 -0.81 -6.41 -4.93
C ILE A 271 -1.34 -7.56 -4.07
N PRO A 272 -1.96 -8.63 -4.61
CA PRO A 272 -2.36 -9.75 -3.77
C PRO A 272 -1.17 -10.51 -3.13
N LEU A 273 0.00 -10.53 -3.80
CA LEU A 273 1.24 -11.06 -3.22
C LEU A 273 1.67 -10.22 -2.01
N VAL A 274 1.59 -8.89 -2.14
CA VAL A 274 1.84 -7.95 -1.05
C VAL A 274 0.91 -8.24 0.12
N ASN A 275 -0.38 -8.48 -0.12
CA ASN A 275 -1.35 -8.71 0.94
C ASN A 275 -1.19 -10.09 1.61
N CYS A 276 -0.79 -11.12 0.86
CA CYS A 276 -0.36 -12.40 1.42
C CYS A 276 0.82 -12.24 2.38
N SER A 277 1.77 -11.34 2.08
CA SER A 277 2.91 -11.10 2.97
C SER A 277 2.50 -10.52 4.32
N ARG A 278 1.45 -9.68 4.36
CA ARG A 278 0.90 -9.14 5.61
C ARG A 278 0.34 -10.26 6.49
N VAL A 279 -0.33 -11.24 5.88
CA VAL A 279 -0.88 -12.41 6.59
C VAL A 279 0.23 -13.33 7.08
N ALA A 280 1.24 -13.60 6.26
CA ALA A 280 2.40 -14.40 6.68
C ALA A 280 3.12 -13.75 7.88
N ILE A 281 3.33 -12.44 7.84
CA ILE A 281 3.90 -11.65 8.96
C ILE A 281 3.00 -11.72 10.20
N TYR A 282 1.68 -11.62 10.05
CA TYR A 282 0.76 -11.70 11.18
C TYR A 282 0.88 -13.04 11.94
N PHE A 283 0.81 -14.16 11.23
CA PHE A 283 0.93 -15.49 11.87
C PHE A 283 2.33 -15.72 12.45
N GLU A 284 3.37 -15.18 11.81
CA GLU A 284 4.74 -15.21 12.31
C GLU A 284 4.90 -14.47 13.64
N LEU A 285 4.39 -13.24 13.73
CA LEU A 285 4.44 -12.43 14.94
C LEU A 285 3.63 -13.07 16.06
N ARG A 286 2.46 -13.64 15.73
CA ARG A 286 1.60 -14.32 16.70
C ARG A 286 2.22 -15.61 17.22
N SER A 287 2.80 -16.42 16.34
CA SER A 287 3.59 -17.60 16.70
C SER A 287 4.69 -17.26 17.71
N ARG A 288 5.44 -16.19 17.45
CA ARG A 288 6.56 -15.79 18.32
C ARG A 288 6.14 -15.25 19.68
N LYS A 289 5.09 -14.42 19.72
CA LYS A 289 4.70 -13.69 20.94
C LYS A 289 3.72 -14.44 21.81
N GLU A 290 2.85 -15.23 21.19
CA GLU A 290 1.72 -15.86 21.86
C GLU A 290 1.86 -17.38 21.87
N GLY A 291 2.88 -17.94 21.22
CA GLY A 291 3.07 -19.37 21.15
C GLY A 291 1.93 -20.06 20.41
N PHE A 292 1.35 -19.43 19.38
CA PHE A 292 0.19 -19.93 18.64
C PHE A 292 0.34 -21.39 18.12
N ASP A 293 1.57 -21.88 17.91
CA ASP A 293 1.83 -23.32 17.64
C ASP A 293 1.36 -24.23 18.78
N LEU A 294 1.62 -23.81 20.02
CA LEU A 294 1.31 -24.56 21.23
C LEU A 294 -0.21 -24.59 21.46
N GLU A 295 -0.90 -23.47 21.28
CA GLU A 295 -2.37 -23.41 21.37
C GLU A 295 -3.03 -24.39 20.38
N ARG A 296 -2.57 -24.39 19.13
CA ARG A 296 -3.08 -25.29 18.08
C ARG A 296 -2.76 -26.76 18.35
N ARG A 297 -1.58 -27.08 18.88
CA ARG A 297 -1.22 -28.46 19.25
C ARG A 297 -2.05 -28.95 20.43
N VAL A 298 -2.36 -28.08 21.40
CA VAL A 298 -3.25 -28.41 22.52
C VAL A 298 -4.68 -28.63 22.02
N GLU A 299 -5.19 -27.76 21.13
CA GLU A 299 -6.53 -27.91 20.53
C GLU A 299 -6.68 -29.19 19.70
N GLN A 300 -5.61 -29.64 19.03
CA GLN A 300 -5.58 -30.93 18.31
C GLN A 300 -5.50 -32.15 19.23
N LEU A 301 -5.07 -31.96 20.48
CA LEU A 301 -4.97 -33.03 21.49
C LEU A 301 -6.17 -33.07 22.43
N SER A 302 -6.97 -32.00 22.51
CA SER A 302 -8.25 -31.98 23.20
C SER A 302 -9.32 -32.67 22.35
N PRO A 303 -9.91 -33.80 22.81
CA PRO A 303 -10.90 -34.58 22.08
C PRO A 303 -12.26 -33.86 21.93
#